data_AF-L9X5C3-F1
#
_entry.id   AF-L9X5C3-F1
#
_cell.length_a   1.000
_cell.length_b   1.000
_cell.length_c   1.000
_cell.angle_alpha   90.00
_cell.angle_beta   90.00
_cell.angle_gamma   90.00
#
_symmetry.space_group_name_H-M   'P 1'
#
loop_
_entity.id
_entity.type
_entity.pdbx_description
1 polymer ?
#
loop_
_entity_poly.entity_id
_entity_poly.type
_entity_poly.pdbx_seq_one_letter_code
_entity_poly.pdbx_strand_id
1 'polypeptide(L)'
;MGNETTESTYPLDEVDQGIIYELMTDARRSSAPAIAEKIGVSPGTVRNRIEDLEAHGIVKGYHAHIDFERPDGRLSTLFMCNVPFAERETIARAAYQIPGVINVRMLMGGRRNFHVLAVGEDTDDLRRIGTTLSELGIEIEDEMLVENDEIRPYEAFGPDDSRNQHPVDFISSSTGSEVVELTVRADAPIEGETLSDAVENGILVDNPLVVSISRDGELLTPHGDTTIRRDDVVTVFSDTGVGEETVRSFVGGEREGIH
;
A
#
# COMPACT_ATOMS: atom_id res chain seq x y z
N MET A 1 23.85 -35.13 -15.87
CA MET A 1 23.02 -34.92 -17.07
C MET A 1 21.57 -35.01 -16.63
N GLY A 2 20.80 -33.92 -16.82
CA GLY A 2 19.38 -33.78 -16.44
C GLY A 2 19.21 -33.41 -14.96
N ASN A 3 18.59 -32.31 -14.56
CA ASN A 3 17.63 -31.44 -15.23
C ASN A 3 17.89 -29.99 -14.76
N GLU A 4 18.38 -29.13 -15.65
CA GLU A 4 18.11 -27.70 -15.53
C GLU A 4 16.64 -27.55 -15.88
N THR A 5 15.78 -27.48 -14.86
CA THR A 5 14.42 -27.00 -15.03
C THR A 5 14.56 -25.56 -15.51
N THR A 6 14.47 -25.38 -16.83
CA THR A 6 14.32 -24.07 -17.43
C THR A 6 12.97 -23.59 -16.94
N GLU A 7 12.98 -22.83 -15.84
CA GLU A 7 11.83 -22.11 -15.33
C GLU A 7 11.36 -21.25 -16.50
N SER A 8 10.27 -21.66 -17.16
CA SER A 8 9.75 -20.92 -18.30
C SER A 8 9.25 -19.60 -17.74
N THR A 9 10.06 -18.55 -17.87
CA THR A 9 9.67 -17.19 -17.51
C THR A 9 8.42 -16.87 -18.32
N TYR A 10 7.24 -16.93 -17.69
CA TYR A 10 6.01 -16.41 -18.25
C TYR A 10 6.14 -14.88 -18.25
N PRO A 11 6.32 -14.23 -19.40
CA PRO A 11 6.45 -12.79 -19.43
C PRO A 11 5.08 -12.17 -19.19
N LEU A 12 4.91 -11.48 -18.06
CA LEU A 12 3.67 -10.76 -17.75
C LEU A 12 3.49 -9.59 -18.73
N ASP A 13 2.36 -9.56 -19.43
CA ASP A 13 1.94 -8.41 -20.23
C ASP A 13 0.94 -7.51 -19.47
N GLU A 14 0.55 -6.39 -20.08
CA GLU A 14 -0.38 -5.42 -19.47
C GLU A 14 -1.76 -6.03 -19.16
N VAL A 15 -2.19 -7.02 -19.96
CA VAL A 15 -3.46 -7.73 -19.72
C VAL A 15 -3.32 -8.61 -18.48
N ASP A 16 -2.22 -9.35 -18.36
CA ASP A 16 -1.94 -10.17 -17.18
C ASP A 16 -1.86 -9.30 -15.91
N GLN A 17 -1.17 -8.15 -15.97
CA GLN A 17 -1.09 -7.19 -14.87
C GLN A 17 -2.47 -6.69 -14.44
N GLY A 18 -3.30 -6.25 -15.40
CA GLY A 18 -4.66 -5.80 -15.10
C GLY A 18 -5.53 -6.90 -14.50
N ILE A 19 -5.39 -8.14 -14.97
CA ILE A 19 -6.09 -9.29 -14.39
C ILE A 19 -5.66 -9.51 -12.94
N ILE A 20 -4.35 -9.51 -12.67
CA ILE A 20 -3.81 -9.67 -11.32
C ILE A 20 -4.33 -8.56 -10.40
N TYR A 21 -4.32 -7.31 -10.85
CA TYR A 21 -4.83 -6.17 -10.09
C TYR A 21 -6.30 -6.36 -9.69
N GLU A 22 -7.16 -6.77 -10.63
CA GLU A 22 -8.58 -7.02 -10.38
C GLU A 22 -8.82 -8.22 -9.44
N LEU A 23 -7.99 -9.26 -9.53
CA LEU A 23 -8.05 -10.40 -8.62
C LEU A 23 -7.59 -10.02 -7.20
N MET A 24 -6.54 -9.20 -7.06
CA MET A 24 -6.10 -8.68 -5.76
C MET A 24 -7.14 -7.77 -5.12
N THR A 25 -7.91 -7.04 -5.93
CA THR A 25 -8.96 -6.12 -5.45
C THR A 25 -10.13 -6.87 -4.82
N ASP A 26 -10.75 -7.81 -5.55
CA ASP A 26 -11.82 -8.67 -5.02
C ASP A 26 -12.00 -9.91 -5.92
N ALA A 27 -11.12 -10.91 -5.79
CA ALA A 27 -11.21 -12.14 -6.60
C ALA A 27 -12.58 -12.83 -6.55
N ARG A 28 -13.37 -12.66 -5.47
CA ARG A 28 -14.69 -13.28 -5.35
C ARG A 28 -15.73 -12.61 -6.26
N ARG A 29 -15.59 -11.32 -6.52
CA ARG A 29 -16.50 -10.54 -7.39
C ARG A 29 -15.95 -10.29 -8.79
N SER A 30 -14.65 -10.41 -9.00
CA SER A 30 -13.97 -10.21 -10.27
C SER A 30 -14.20 -11.37 -11.25
N SER A 31 -15.43 -11.47 -11.78
CA SER A 31 -15.77 -12.45 -12.81
C SER A 31 -15.06 -12.15 -14.13
N ALA A 32 -14.75 -13.18 -14.93
CA ALA A 32 -14.07 -12.98 -16.22
C ALA A 32 -14.76 -11.96 -17.15
N PRO A 33 -16.10 -11.88 -17.26
CA PRO A 33 -16.76 -10.81 -18.01
C PRO A 33 -16.54 -9.40 -17.44
N ALA A 34 -16.56 -9.24 -16.11
CA ALA A 34 -16.35 -7.95 -15.47
C ALA A 34 -14.90 -7.46 -15.63
N ILE A 35 -13.92 -8.36 -15.47
CA ILE A 35 -12.51 -8.08 -15.74
C ILE A 35 -12.31 -7.72 -17.22
N ALA A 36 -12.93 -8.48 -18.13
CA ALA A 36 -12.83 -8.25 -19.57
C ALA A 36 -13.35 -6.86 -19.99
N GLU A 37 -14.45 -6.40 -19.39
CA GLU A 37 -15.01 -5.06 -19.62
C GLU A 37 -14.03 -3.96 -19.21
N LYS A 38 -13.37 -4.11 -18.06
CA LYS A 38 -12.40 -3.12 -17.55
C LYS A 38 -11.11 -3.06 -18.35
N ILE A 39 -10.60 -4.21 -18.81
CA ILE A 39 -9.29 -4.32 -19.49
C ILE A 39 -9.43 -4.19 -21.02
N GLY A 40 -10.64 -4.32 -21.56
CA GLY A 40 -10.89 -4.18 -23.01
C GLY A 40 -10.55 -5.43 -23.83
N VAL A 41 -10.75 -6.62 -23.26
CA VAL A 41 -10.50 -7.92 -23.92
C VAL A 41 -11.74 -8.81 -23.91
N SER A 42 -11.67 -10.00 -24.50
CA SER A 42 -12.79 -10.95 -24.44
C SER A 42 -12.84 -11.70 -23.10
N PRO A 43 -14.02 -12.09 -22.59
CA PRO A 43 -14.12 -12.95 -21.40
C PRO A 43 -13.44 -14.32 -21.58
N GLY A 44 -13.30 -14.81 -22.81
CA GLY A 44 -12.56 -16.03 -23.11
C GLY A 44 -11.05 -15.84 -22.91
N THR A 45 -10.52 -14.70 -23.34
CA THR A 45 -9.12 -14.30 -23.14
C THR A 45 -8.79 -14.24 -21.65
N VAL A 46 -9.61 -13.58 -20.83
CA VAL A 46 -9.38 -13.48 -19.38
C VAL A 46 -9.32 -14.85 -18.72
N ARG A 47 -10.24 -15.76 -19.04
CA ARG A 47 -10.22 -17.12 -18.45
C ARG A 47 -8.92 -17.86 -18.78
N ASN A 48 -8.53 -17.85 -20.05
CA ASN A 48 -7.28 -18.50 -20.47
C ASN A 48 -6.07 -17.91 -19.74
N ARG A 49 -6.00 -16.59 -19.59
CA ARG A 49 -4.91 -15.93 -18.86
C ARG A 49 -4.90 -16.27 -17.37
N ILE A 50 -6.06 -16.33 -16.72
CA ILE A 50 -6.14 -16.76 -15.32
C ILE A 50 -5.62 -18.20 -15.19
N GLU A 51 -6.06 -19.11 -16.06
CA GLU A 51 -5.58 -20.50 -16.09
C GLU A 51 -4.06 -20.57 -16.31
N ASP A 52 -3.51 -19.75 -17.21
CA ASP A 52 -2.07 -19.67 -17.43
C ASP A 52 -1.33 -19.13 -16.19
N LEU A 53 -1.81 -18.06 -15.57
CA LEU A 53 -1.22 -17.46 -14.36
C LEU A 53 -1.23 -18.45 -13.18
N GLU A 54 -2.28 -19.24 -13.02
CA GLU A 54 -2.38 -20.31 -12.03
C GLU A 54 -1.42 -21.46 -12.36
N ALA A 55 -1.38 -21.91 -13.62
CA ALA A 55 -0.53 -23.01 -14.06
C ALA A 55 0.97 -22.70 -13.89
N HIS A 56 1.37 -21.43 -14.05
CA HIS A 56 2.74 -20.97 -13.83
C HIS A 56 3.02 -20.59 -12.37
N GLY A 57 2.06 -20.74 -11.45
CA GLY A 57 2.23 -20.46 -10.02
C GLY A 57 2.40 -18.97 -9.69
N ILE A 58 2.03 -18.08 -10.62
CA ILE A 58 1.99 -16.63 -10.41
C ILE A 58 0.82 -16.29 -9.49
N VAL A 59 -0.37 -16.82 -9.80
CA VAL A 59 -1.49 -16.85 -8.86
C VAL A 59 -1.38 -18.12 -8.03
N LYS A 60 -1.03 -17.95 -6.75
CA LYS A 60 -0.79 -19.09 -5.82
C LYS A 60 -2.06 -19.56 -5.09
N GLY A 61 -3.11 -18.75 -5.09
CA GLY A 61 -4.36 -19.05 -4.43
C GLY A 61 -5.23 -17.83 -4.19
N TYR A 62 -6.48 -18.09 -3.79
CA TYR A 62 -7.48 -17.09 -3.45
C TYR A 62 -7.89 -17.29 -2.01
N HIS A 63 -7.60 -16.31 -1.16
CA HIS A 63 -7.84 -16.39 0.28
C HIS A 63 -8.70 -15.21 0.72
N ALA A 64 -9.66 -15.49 1.60
CA ALA A 64 -10.38 -14.43 2.28
C ALA A 64 -9.46 -13.80 3.32
N HIS A 65 -9.46 -12.47 3.39
CA HIS A 65 -8.84 -11.74 4.48
C HIS A 65 -9.84 -11.64 5.63
N ILE A 66 -9.47 -12.18 6.79
CA ILE A 66 -10.37 -12.35 7.93
C ILE A 66 -9.81 -11.59 9.12
N ASP A 67 -10.62 -10.67 9.65
CA ASP A 67 -10.43 -10.10 10.98
C ASP A 67 -10.92 -11.15 12.00
N PHE A 68 -9.98 -11.78 12.72
CA PHE A 68 -10.29 -12.81 13.70
C PHE A 68 -10.71 -12.25 15.07
N GLU A 69 -10.49 -10.95 15.32
CA GLU A 69 -10.88 -10.30 16.57
C GLU A 69 -12.39 -10.03 16.59
N ARG A 70 -12.96 -9.57 15.47
CA ARG A 70 -14.40 -9.19 15.42
C ARG A 70 -15.41 -10.31 15.68
N PRO A 71 -15.27 -11.55 15.16
CA PRO A 71 -16.31 -12.57 15.29
C PRO A 71 -16.45 -13.06 16.73
N ASP A 72 -15.32 -13.40 17.37
CA ASP A 72 -15.29 -14.09 18.67
C ASP A 72 -14.18 -13.58 19.62
N GLY A 73 -13.47 -12.48 19.29
CA GLY A 73 -12.38 -11.95 20.11
C GLY A 73 -11.07 -12.75 20.06
N ARG A 74 -10.83 -13.49 18.95
CA ARG A 74 -9.62 -14.31 18.82
C ARG A 74 -8.39 -13.43 18.68
N LEU A 75 -7.28 -13.90 19.24
CA LEU A 75 -5.99 -13.20 19.22
C LEU A 75 -5.16 -13.67 18.04
N SER A 76 -4.68 -12.73 17.22
CA SER A 76 -3.72 -13.00 16.15
C SER A 76 -2.31 -12.60 16.61
N THR A 77 -1.36 -13.53 16.56
CA THR A 77 0.03 -13.30 16.98
C THR A 77 1.00 -13.58 15.84
N LEU A 78 1.88 -12.62 15.59
CA LEU A 78 3.06 -12.78 14.75
C LEU A 78 4.25 -13.23 15.61
N PHE A 79 4.73 -14.43 15.35
CA PHE A 79 5.99 -14.95 15.87
C PHE A 79 7.10 -14.59 14.88
N MET A 80 8.08 -13.81 15.34
CA MET A 80 9.32 -13.56 14.60
C MET A 80 10.36 -14.56 15.07
N CYS A 81 10.80 -15.41 14.15
CA CYS A 81 11.61 -16.57 14.45
C CYS A 81 12.87 -16.64 13.60
N ASN A 82 13.81 -17.45 14.06
CA ASN A 82 15.05 -17.78 13.38
C ASN A 82 15.14 -19.29 13.15
N VAL A 83 15.44 -19.68 11.91
CA VAL A 83 15.56 -21.07 11.48
C VAL A 83 16.80 -21.25 10.61
N PRO A 84 17.59 -22.32 10.76
CA PRO A 84 18.72 -22.61 9.88
C PRO A 84 18.28 -22.74 8.40
N PHE A 85 19.04 -22.12 7.49
CA PHE A 85 18.70 -22.10 6.06
C PHE A 85 18.53 -23.50 5.45
N ALA A 86 19.33 -24.48 5.89
CA ALA A 86 19.32 -25.84 5.38
C ALA A 86 18.01 -26.61 5.69
N GLU A 87 17.29 -26.23 6.75
CA GLU A 87 16.15 -26.99 7.28
C GLU A 87 14.82 -26.25 7.10
N ARG A 88 14.87 -24.97 6.68
CA ARG A 88 13.73 -24.05 6.67
C ARG A 88 12.50 -24.55 5.91
N GLU A 89 12.66 -25.27 4.80
CA GLU A 89 11.52 -25.77 4.03
C GLU A 89 10.79 -26.91 4.73
N THR A 90 11.53 -27.83 5.33
CA THR A 90 10.97 -28.94 6.11
C THR A 90 10.28 -28.40 7.36
N ILE A 91 10.93 -27.47 8.06
CA ILE A 91 10.38 -26.79 9.23
C ILE A 91 9.14 -25.97 8.87
N ALA A 92 9.13 -25.27 7.73
CA ALA A 92 7.95 -24.54 7.25
C ALA A 92 6.75 -25.45 7.03
N ARG A 93 6.96 -26.61 6.38
CA ARG A 93 5.88 -27.59 6.18
C ARG A 93 5.34 -28.11 7.51
N ALA A 94 6.22 -28.40 8.47
CA ALA A 94 5.81 -28.87 9.80
C ALA A 94 5.06 -27.78 10.60
N ALA A 95 5.58 -26.54 10.62
CA ALA A 95 4.95 -25.41 11.28
C ALA A 95 3.54 -25.13 10.72
N TYR A 96 3.37 -25.25 9.40
CA TYR A 96 2.06 -25.08 8.75
C TYR A 96 1.02 -26.14 9.15
N GLN A 97 1.43 -27.29 9.70
CA GLN A 97 0.49 -28.30 10.22
C GLN A 97 0.02 -28.01 11.64
N ILE A 98 0.61 -27.04 12.34
CA ILE A 98 0.24 -26.72 13.73
C ILE A 98 -1.15 -26.05 13.73
N PRO A 99 -2.14 -26.59 14.48
CA PRO A 99 -3.44 -25.96 14.59
C PRO A 99 -3.33 -24.51 15.10
N GLY A 100 -4.01 -23.59 14.42
CA GLY A 100 -3.95 -22.16 14.71
C GLY A 100 -2.90 -21.41 13.89
N VAL A 101 -1.89 -22.08 13.32
CA VAL A 101 -0.97 -21.44 12.35
C VAL A 101 -1.69 -21.23 11.02
N ILE A 102 -1.78 -19.98 10.58
CA ILE A 102 -2.49 -19.58 9.34
C ILE A 102 -1.55 -19.06 8.26
N ASN A 103 -0.31 -18.70 8.61
CA ASN A 103 0.67 -18.25 7.64
C ASN A 103 2.10 -18.56 8.10
N VAL A 104 2.95 -19.00 7.18
CA VAL A 104 4.39 -19.19 7.40
C VAL A 104 5.13 -18.49 6.26
N ARG A 105 6.08 -17.61 6.59
CA ARG A 105 6.92 -16.90 5.60
C ARG A 105 8.40 -17.18 5.88
N MET A 106 9.14 -17.45 4.82
CA MET A 106 10.59 -17.58 4.85
C MET A 106 11.22 -16.36 4.19
N LEU A 107 12.17 -15.74 4.87
CA LEU A 107 12.91 -14.58 4.39
C LEU A 107 14.29 -15.03 3.90
N MET A 108 14.91 -14.23 3.03
CA MET A 108 16.13 -14.65 2.31
C MET A 108 17.41 -14.60 3.15
N GLY A 109 17.41 -13.94 4.31
CA GLY A 109 18.57 -13.93 5.20
C GLY A 109 18.38 -13.04 6.42
N GLY A 110 19.43 -12.96 7.24
CA GLY A 110 19.43 -12.21 8.50
C GLY A 110 18.90 -13.02 9.68
N ARG A 111 18.82 -12.35 10.84
CA ARG A 111 18.03 -12.80 11.99
C ARG A 111 16.54 -12.58 11.68
N ARG A 112 15.65 -13.25 12.40
CA ARG A 112 14.19 -13.18 12.14
C ARG A 112 13.85 -13.61 10.72
N ASN A 113 14.53 -14.66 10.23
CA ASN A 113 14.40 -15.12 8.86
C ASN A 113 13.14 -15.98 8.60
N PHE A 114 12.29 -16.14 9.61
CA PHE A 114 11.14 -17.02 9.58
C PHE A 114 9.98 -16.38 10.37
N HIS A 115 8.83 -16.18 9.74
CA HIS A 115 7.65 -15.59 10.37
C HIS A 115 6.50 -16.59 10.41
N VAL A 116 5.81 -16.65 11.55
CA VAL A 116 4.59 -17.45 11.71
C VAL A 116 3.47 -16.54 12.20
N LEU A 117 2.35 -16.50 11.47
CA LEU A 117 1.12 -15.88 11.95
C LEU A 117 0.21 -16.98 12.47
N ALA A 118 -0.22 -16.85 13.72
CA ALA A 118 -1.13 -17.79 14.34
C ALA A 118 -2.33 -17.08 14.99
N VAL A 119 -3.44 -17.80 15.09
CA VAL A 119 -4.68 -17.37 15.72
C VAL A 119 -5.00 -18.32 16.86
N GLY A 120 -5.30 -17.77 18.04
CA GLY A 120 -5.73 -18.51 19.23
C GLY A 120 -7.00 -17.91 19.83
N GLU A 121 -7.74 -18.69 20.63
CA GLU A 121 -8.91 -18.18 21.36
C GLU A 121 -8.48 -17.29 22.52
N ASP A 122 -7.33 -17.59 23.12
CA ASP A 122 -6.74 -16.85 24.21
C ASP A 122 -5.20 -16.94 24.18
N THR A 123 -4.56 -16.41 25.22
CA THR A 123 -3.10 -16.43 25.33
C THR A 123 -2.52 -17.81 25.67
N ASP A 124 -3.32 -18.73 26.21
CA ASP A 124 -2.88 -20.10 26.52
C ASP A 124 -2.78 -20.92 25.22
N ASP A 125 -3.73 -20.75 24.31
CA ASP A 125 -3.67 -21.29 22.95
C ASP A 125 -2.39 -20.88 22.23
N LEU A 126 -2.10 -19.58 22.24
CA LEU A 126 -0.93 -19.01 21.58
C LEU A 126 0.37 -19.52 22.21
N ARG A 127 0.43 -19.64 23.54
CA ARG A 127 1.59 -20.22 24.23
C ARG A 127 1.81 -21.68 23.86
N ARG A 128 0.74 -22.46 23.69
CA ARG A 128 0.84 -23.85 23.20
C ARG A 128 1.43 -23.88 21.79
N ILE A 129 0.98 -23.01 20.90
CA ILE A 129 1.53 -22.89 19.54
C ILE A 129 3.03 -22.52 19.60
N GLY A 130 3.41 -21.51 20.38
CA GLY A 130 4.83 -21.12 20.57
C GLY A 130 5.70 -22.26 21.11
N THR A 131 5.17 -23.05 22.04
CA THR A 131 5.84 -24.25 22.56
C THR A 131 6.07 -25.28 21.45
N THR A 132 5.04 -25.59 20.67
CA THR A 132 5.15 -26.54 19.54
C THR A 132 6.11 -26.05 18.46
N LEU A 133 6.16 -24.74 18.18
CA LEU A 133 7.16 -24.17 17.27
C LEU A 133 8.58 -24.39 17.80
N SER A 134 8.82 -24.15 19.09
CA SER A 134 10.12 -24.36 19.73
C SER A 134 10.55 -25.83 19.70
N GLU A 135 9.61 -26.77 19.87
CA GLU A 135 9.86 -28.22 19.76
C GLU A 135 10.30 -28.65 18.35
N LEU A 136 9.94 -27.89 17.31
CA LEU A 136 10.42 -28.08 15.93
C LEU A 136 11.82 -27.49 15.69
N GLY A 137 12.47 -26.94 16.72
CA GLY A 137 13.77 -26.27 16.59
C GLY A 137 13.69 -24.85 16.03
N ILE A 138 12.50 -24.23 16.05
CA ILE A 138 12.31 -22.83 15.67
C ILE A 138 12.66 -21.95 16.87
N GLU A 139 13.65 -21.06 16.71
CA GLU A 139 14.02 -20.09 17.74
C GLU A 139 13.07 -18.89 17.65
N ILE A 140 12.25 -18.65 18.67
CA ILE A 140 11.34 -17.50 18.72
C ILE A 140 12.11 -16.29 19.31
N GLU A 141 12.20 -15.20 18.54
CA GLU A 141 12.81 -13.95 19.00
C GLU A 141 11.79 -12.97 19.60
N ASP A 142 10.63 -12.80 18.94
CA ASP A 142 9.54 -11.94 19.40
C ASP A 142 8.17 -12.59 19.16
N GLU A 143 7.22 -12.26 20.03
CA GLU A 143 5.80 -12.59 19.90
C GLU A 143 5.00 -11.29 19.98
N MET A 144 4.29 -10.94 18.91
CA MET A 144 3.55 -9.68 18.81
C MET A 144 2.10 -9.92 18.47
N LEU A 145 1.19 -9.38 19.28
CA LEU A 145 -0.23 -9.31 18.93
C LEU A 145 -0.42 -8.36 17.76
N VAL A 146 -1.18 -8.79 16.76
CA VAL A 146 -1.56 -7.98 15.61
C VAL A 146 -2.82 -7.21 15.98
N GLU A 147 -2.74 -5.88 15.96
CA GLU A 147 -3.88 -4.99 16.23
C GLU A 147 -4.74 -4.77 14.98
N ASN A 148 -4.10 -4.56 13.82
CA ASN A 148 -4.80 -4.38 12.54
C ASN A 148 -3.94 -4.91 11.38
N ASP A 149 -4.60 -5.34 10.32
CA ASP A 149 -3.99 -5.81 9.07
C ASP A 149 -4.82 -5.29 7.89
N GLU A 150 -4.17 -4.68 6.90
CA GLU A 150 -4.82 -4.13 5.71
C GLU A 150 -4.15 -4.66 4.44
N ILE A 151 -4.96 -5.04 3.45
CA ILE A 151 -4.48 -5.53 2.16
C ILE A 151 -4.97 -4.59 1.06
N ARG A 152 -4.07 -4.26 0.13
CA ARG A 152 -4.36 -3.46 -1.05
C ARG A 152 -3.78 -4.14 -2.30
N PRO A 153 -4.40 -3.94 -3.48
CA PRO A 153 -3.83 -4.39 -4.73
C PRO A 153 -2.52 -3.65 -5.03
N TYR A 154 -1.62 -4.29 -5.79
CA TYR A 154 -0.37 -3.65 -6.17
C TYR A 154 -0.62 -2.62 -7.28
N GLU A 155 -0.56 -1.34 -6.91
CA GLU A 155 -1.00 -0.20 -7.75
C GLU A 155 -0.30 -0.10 -9.10
N ALA A 156 0.97 -0.51 -9.21
CA ALA A 156 1.69 -0.48 -10.48
C ALA A 156 1.03 -1.36 -11.57
N PHE A 157 0.22 -2.35 -11.17
CA PHE A 157 -0.57 -3.17 -12.09
C PHE A 157 -1.97 -2.61 -12.38
N GLY A 158 -2.38 -1.56 -11.67
CA GLY A 158 -3.66 -0.88 -11.86
C GLY A 158 -3.65 0.07 -13.06
N PRO A 159 -4.82 0.67 -13.37
CA PRO A 159 -4.96 1.70 -14.40
C PRO A 159 -4.13 2.95 -14.04
N ASP A 160 -3.77 3.77 -15.03
CA ASP A 160 -2.87 4.93 -14.83
C ASP A 160 -3.31 5.88 -13.70
N ASP A 161 -4.61 6.06 -13.50
CA ASP A 161 -5.17 6.93 -12.44
C ASP A 161 -4.87 6.40 -11.02
N SER A 162 -4.68 5.09 -10.88
CA SER A 162 -4.33 4.45 -9.60
C SER A 162 -2.82 4.45 -9.31
N ARG A 163 -1.97 4.73 -10.30
CA ARG A 163 -0.50 4.78 -10.14
C ARG A 163 0.01 6.10 -9.57
N ASN A 164 -0.86 7.12 -9.56
CA ASN A 164 -0.55 8.48 -9.12
C ASN A 164 -1.22 8.86 -7.79
N GLN A 165 -1.75 7.90 -7.03
CA GLN A 165 -2.27 8.19 -5.69
C GLN A 165 -1.12 8.52 -4.76
N HIS A 166 -1.03 9.79 -4.37
CA HIS A 166 0.04 10.23 -3.49
C HIS A 166 -0.31 9.89 -2.04
N PRO A 167 0.66 9.48 -1.19
CA PRO A 167 0.43 9.17 0.23
C PRO A 167 -0.33 10.26 1.01
N VAL A 168 -0.28 11.49 0.52
CA VAL A 168 -1.00 12.65 1.05
C VAL A 168 -2.51 12.54 0.92
N ASP A 169 -3.04 11.93 -0.15
CA ASP A 169 -4.49 11.74 -0.35
C ASP A 169 -5.12 10.89 0.77
N PHE A 170 -4.35 9.95 1.33
CA PHE A 170 -4.78 9.06 2.40
C PHE A 170 -4.87 9.75 3.77
N ILE A 171 -3.95 10.69 4.05
CA ILE A 171 -3.94 11.44 5.32
C ILE A 171 -5.18 12.34 5.39
N SER A 172 -5.61 12.89 4.25
CA SER A 172 -6.81 13.72 4.13
C SER A 172 -8.11 13.03 4.59
N SER A 173 -8.17 11.70 4.47
CA SER A 173 -9.42 10.95 4.65
C SER A 173 -9.65 10.40 6.06
N SER A 174 -8.61 10.34 6.91
CA SER A 174 -8.63 9.54 8.15
C SER A 174 -8.56 10.35 9.45
N THR A 175 -7.99 11.56 9.43
CA THR A 175 -7.74 12.36 10.66
C THR A 175 -8.59 13.63 10.75
N GLY A 176 -9.41 13.94 9.75
CA GLY A 176 -10.03 15.26 9.62
C GLY A 176 -9.03 16.36 9.23
N SER A 177 -7.77 15.98 8.97
CA SER A 177 -6.78 16.79 8.28
C SER A 177 -7.12 16.80 6.80
N GLU A 178 -6.75 17.86 6.09
CA GLU A 178 -7.12 18.03 4.69
C GLU A 178 -5.86 18.23 3.85
N VAL A 179 -5.78 17.48 2.76
CA VAL A 179 -4.83 17.72 1.68
C VAL A 179 -5.59 18.31 0.52
N VAL A 180 -5.12 19.46 0.05
CA VAL A 180 -5.65 20.09 -1.15
C VAL A 180 -4.50 20.31 -2.13
N GLU A 181 -4.78 20.00 -3.39
CA GLU A 181 -3.95 20.37 -4.51
C GLU A 181 -4.40 21.73 -5.05
N LEU A 182 -3.50 22.71 -5.05
CA LEU A 182 -3.76 24.08 -5.45
C LEU A 182 -2.89 24.45 -6.65
N THR A 183 -3.53 24.85 -7.75
CA THR A 183 -2.81 25.44 -8.89
C THR A 183 -2.54 26.92 -8.63
N VAL A 184 -1.27 27.33 -8.71
CA VAL A 184 -0.86 28.72 -8.53
C VAL A 184 -1.35 29.56 -9.70
N ARG A 185 -2.30 30.45 -9.42
CA ARG A 185 -2.85 31.36 -10.44
C ARG A 185 -1.93 32.56 -10.66
N ALA A 186 -2.10 33.19 -11.82
CA ALA A 186 -1.53 34.50 -12.07
C ALA A 186 -2.04 35.51 -11.03
N ASP A 187 -1.14 36.35 -10.50
CA ASP A 187 -1.41 37.35 -9.46
C ASP A 187 -1.69 36.75 -8.07
N ALA A 188 -1.41 35.46 -7.86
CA ALA A 188 -1.48 34.86 -6.52
C ALA A 188 -0.44 35.50 -5.59
N PRO A 189 -0.78 35.79 -4.32
CA PRO A 189 0.16 36.41 -3.37
C PRO A 189 1.49 35.67 -3.23
N ILE A 190 1.50 34.35 -3.40
CA ILE A 190 2.71 33.52 -3.30
C ILE A 190 3.54 33.45 -4.59
N GLU A 191 3.03 33.94 -5.72
CA GLU A 191 3.73 33.85 -7.01
C GLU A 191 5.04 34.64 -6.97
N GLY A 192 6.17 33.96 -7.22
CA GLY A 192 7.50 34.56 -7.24
C GLY A 192 8.20 34.65 -5.88
N GLU A 193 7.53 34.31 -4.80
CA GLU A 193 8.10 34.22 -3.45
C GLU A 193 8.76 32.86 -3.22
N THR A 194 9.75 32.81 -2.32
CA THR A 194 10.23 31.52 -1.78
C THR A 194 9.29 31.04 -0.67
N LEU A 195 9.29 29.74 -0.38
CA LEU A 195 8.49 29.19 0.73
C LEU A 195 8.85 29.84 2.08
N SER A 196 10.15 30.09 2.32
CA SER A 196 10.60 30.79 3.52
C SER A 196 10.14 32.24 3.56
N ASP A 197 10.28 32.98 2.45
CA ASP A 197 9.84 34.38 2.39
C ASP A 197 8.31 34.49 2.54
N ALA A 198 7.55 33.55 1.97
CA ALA A 198 6.10 33.52 2.09
C ALA A 198 5.62 33.31 3.54
N VAL A 199 6.36 32.54 4.34
CA VAL A 199 6.12 32.40 5.78
C VAL A 199 6.50 33.68 6.52
N GLU A 200 7.69 34.24 6.26
CA GLU A 200 8.17 35.46 6.93
C GLU A 200 7.29 36.68 6.63
N ASN A 201 6.79 36.78 5.39
CA ASN A 201 5.90 37.85 4.93
C ASN A 201 4.44 37.65 5.34
N GLY A 202 4.10 36.54 6.02
CA GLY A 202 2.75 36.22 6.45
C GLY A 202 1.78 35.93 5.30
N ILE A 203 2.29 35.53 4.14
CA ILE A 203 1.47 35.06 3.01
C ILE A 203 0.91 33.66 3.34
N LEU A 204 1.71 32.82 4.00
CA LEU A 204 1.30 31.51 4.50
C LEU A 204 0.93 31.61 5.99
N VAL A 205 -0.26 32.11 6.27
CA VAL A 205 -0.71 32.50 7.63
C VAL A 205 -0.73 31.33 8.62
N ASP A 206 -1.15 30.15 8.20
CA ASP A 206 -1.29 28.97 9.07
C ASP A 206 -0.04 28.05 9.06
N ASN A 207 1.06 28.48 8.41
CA ASN A 207 2.24 27.64 8.13
C ASN A 207 1.86 26.23 7.65
N PRO A 208 1.04 26.11 6.59
CA PRO A 208 0.64 24.80 6.11
C PRO A 208 1.86 24.06 5.57
N LEU A 209 1.88 22.74 5.73
CA LEU A 209 2.98 21.93 5.25
C LEU A 209 2.85 21.77 3.73
N VAL A 210 3.74 22.41 2.98
CA VAL A 210 3.87 22.16 1.53
C VAL A 210 4.59 20.83 1.34
N VAL A 211 3.88 19.85 0.78
CA VAL A 211 4.37 18.46 0.66
C VAL A 211 5.10 18.24 -0.65
N SER A 212 4.55 18.77 -1.74
CA SER A 212 5.13 18.65 -3.08
C SER A 212 4.75 19.83 -3.95
N ILE A 213 5.60 20.10 -4.95
CA ILE A 213 5.33 21.04 -6.02
C ILE A 213 5.52 20.28 -7.33
N SER A 214 4.50 20.21 -8.16
CA SER A 214 4.60 19.68 -9.53
C SER A 214 4.68 20.84 -10.52
N ARG A 215 5.73 20.86 -11.32
CA ARG A 215 6.00 21.89 -12.32
C ARG A 215 6.29 21.23 -13.66
N ASP A 216 5.53 21.60 -14.69
CA ASP A 216 5.65 21.02 -16.03
C ASP A 216 5.57 19.47 -16.04
N GLY A 217 4.88 18.88 -15.05
CA GLY A 217 4.76 17.43 -14.87
C GLY A 217 5.91 16.77 -14.09
N GLU A 218 6.91 17.52 -13.64
CA GLU A 218 7.98 17.02 -12.78
C GLU A 218 7.75 17.38 -11.30
N LEU A 219 8.00 16.40 -10.42
CA LEU A 219 7.86 16.55 -8.98
C LEU A 219 9.12 17.18 -8.37
N LEU A 220 8.93 18.27 -7.65
CA LEU A 220 9.98 18.98 -6.91
C LEU A 220 9.78 18.80 -5.41
N THR A 221 10.87 18.50 -4.70
CA THR A 221 10.89 18.49 -3.24
C THR A 221 10.92 19.92 -2.72
N PRO A 222 9.94 20.35 -1.91
CA PRO A 222 9.89 21.70 -1.39
C PRO A 222 10.97 21.93 -0.32
N HIS A 223 11.73 23.01 -0.48
CA HIS A 223 12.69 23.52 0.47
C HIS A 223 12.41 25.02 0.72
N GLY A 224 12.94 25.59 1.81
CA GLY A 224 12.68 27.00 2.15
C GLY A 224 13.05 27.99 1.05
N ASP A 225 14.10 27.71 0.29
CA ASP A 225 14.58 28.49 -0.86
C ASP A 225 13.84 28.19 -2.18
N THR A 226 12.85 27.29 -2.16
CA THR A 226 12.07 26.95 -3.36
C THR A 226 11.14 28.08 -3.73
N THR A 227 11.36 28.68 -4.89
CA THR A 227 10.49 29.72 -5.46
C THR A 227 9.25 29.10 -6.11
N ILE A 228 8.07 29.57 -5.69
CA ILE A 228 6.78 29.20 -6.27
C ILE A 228 6.56 29.97 -7.57
N ARG A 229 6.14 29.27 -8.62
CA ARG A 229 5.87 29.85 -9.94
C ARG A 229 4.40 29.69 -10.29
N ARG A 230 3.95 30.56 -11.19
CA ARG A 230 2.68 30.40 -11.87
C ARG A 230 2.57 29.01 -12.50
N ASP A 231 1.36 28.46 -12.47
CA ASP A 231 1.00 27.15 -13.01
C ASP A 231 1.65 25.96 -12.25
N ASP A 232 2.42 26.22 -11.17
CA ASP A 232 2.80 25.17 -10.23
C ASP A 232 1.54 24.55 -9.62
N VAL A 233 1.57 23.24 -9.48
CA VAL A 233 0.56 22.47 -8.75
C VAL A 233 1.15 22.13 -7.39
N VAL A 234 0.65 22.78 -6.35
CA VAL A 234 1.20 22.68 -4.99
C VAL A 234 0.28 21.81 -4.14
N THR A 235 0.82 20.76 -3.56
CA THR A 235 0.11 19.90 -2.61
C THR A 235 0.36 20.41 -1.20
N VAL A 236 -0.72 20.82 -0.53
CA VAL A 236 -0.67 21.45 0.79
C VAL A 236 -1.39 20.56 1.79
N PHE A 237 -0.75 20.31 2.93
CA PHE A 237 -1.30 19.57 4.06
C PHE A 237 -1.63 20.52 5.22
N SER A 238 -2.84 20.40 5.76
CA SER A 238 -3.26 21.08 6.99
C SER A 238 -3.83 20.09 8.00
N ASP A 239 -3.37 20.18 9.25
CA ASP A 239 -3.84 19.36 10.37
C ASP A 239 -5.22 19.77 10.91
N THR A 240 -5.66 21.01 10.61
CA THR A 240 -6.88 21.64 11.11
C THR A 240 -7.90 21.96 10.00
N GLY A 241 -7.63 21.52 8.77
CA GLY A 241 -8.40 21.83 7.55
C GLY A 241 -7.77 22.97 6.74
N VAL A 242 -7.96 23.00 5.41
CA VAL A 242 -7.40 24.07 4.58
C VAL A 242 -8.32 25.30 4.65
N GLY A 243 -7.95 26.28 5.48
CA GLY A 243 -8.70 27.53 5.60
C GLY A 243 -8.75 28.32 4.29
N GLU A 244 -9.80 29.15 4.10
CA GLU A 244 -9.94 30.03 2.93
C GLU A 244 -8.71 30.92 2.71
N GLU A 245 -8.02 31.31 3.78
CA GLU A 245 -6.80 32.13 3.70
C GLU A 245 -5.66 31.37 3.01
N THR A 246 -5.48 30.08 3.33
CA THR A 246 -4.49 29.24 2.65
C THR A 246 -4.81 29.10 1.16
N VAL A 247 -6.07 28.86 0.79
CA VAL A 247 -6.48 28.79 -0.63
C VAL A 247 -6.21 30.11 -1.35
N ARG A 248 -6.54 31.25 -0.74
CA ARG A 248 -6.31 32.59 -1.32
C ARG A 248 -4.84 32.88 -1.58
N SER A 249 -3.92 32.34 -0.79
CA SER A 249 -2.48 32.56 -0.99
C SER A 249 -1.96 31.94 -2.29
N PHE A 250 -2.54 30.82 -2.73
CA PHE A 250 -2.15 30.14 -3.98
C PHE A 250 -3.06 30.50 -5.17
N VAL A 251 -4.33 30.81 -4.92
CA VAL A 251 -5.36 30.97 -5.98
C VAL A 251 -5.77 32.44 -6.17
N GLY A 252 -5.45 33.32 -5.22
CA GLY A 252 -5.93 34.71 -5.17
C GLY A 252 -7.38 34.83 -4.68
N GLY A 253 -7.85 36.06 -4.46
CA GLY A 253 -9.25 36.34 -4.09
C GLY A 253 -10.15 36.50 -5.31
N GLU A 254 -11.39 35.98 -5.24
CA GLU A 254 -12.44 36.36 -6.19
C GLU A 254 -12.65 37.88 -6.12
N ARG A 255 -12.46 38.59 -7.24
CA ARG A 255 -13.05 39.92 -7.38
C ARG A 255 -14.56 39.72 -7.53
N GLU A 256 -15.32 39.93 -6.45
CA GLU A 256 -16.75 40.24 -6.53
C GLU A 256 -16.93 41.45 -7.44
N GLY A 257 -17.28 41.21 -8.70
CA GLY A 257 -17.73 42.23 -9.63
C GLY A 257 -19.23 42.44 -9.47
N ILE A 258 -19.63 43.38 -8.61
CA ILE A 258 -20.97 43.98 -8.63
C ILE A 258 -20.88 45.36 -9.27
N HIS A 259 -21.50 45.46 -10.46
CA HIS A 259 -21.92 46.63 -11.24
C HIS A 259 -20.91 47.68 -11.68
#